data_AF-A0ABD2MK53-F1
#
_entry.id   AF-A0ABD2MK53-F1
#
_cell.length_a   1.000
_cell.length_b   1.000
_cell.length_c   1.000
_cell.angle_alpha   90.00
_cell.angle_beta   90.00
_cell.angle_gamma   90.00
#
_symmetry.space_group_name_H-M   'P 1'
#
loop_
_entity.id
_entity.type
_entity.pdbx_description
1 polymer ?
#
loop_
_entity_poly.entity_id
_entity_poly.type
_entity_poly.pdbx_seq_one_letter_code
_entity_poly.pdbx_strand_id
1 'polypeptide(L)'
;MSSNIGINSNSRLFVCYFCNREIKGETELGHTAVCGSVLIPCPNKCGVYTPRSDVASHCQKCPNKMTKRKNLMQSSLNSSTISIPDANSNNSQWSTSVPKTDIAIVGELKSLQNRCSIVEQYLNNLSIFNKNKTFVDSKEVDRLIIQMRILEEWRDIVNLKLENIRQQITQQELIKSETKDNWSKLRQYLLVFEKFKIDVSNIKETISREQNLNKQQYAEWNQKLTSLKQNMDEQTSLLMSLLKANEANISKIMNSISEMQKPLEELSSKFIALNFDVKALTRISTDAVERLEMQQRDFDAIKKNLIK
;
A
#
# COMPACT_ATOMS: atom_id res chain seq x y z
N MET A 1 -1.77 -40.71 12.38
CA MET A 1 -1.80 -40.24 10.98
C MET A 1 -1.45 -38.76 10.99
N SER A 2 -0.17 -38.46 10.90
CA SER A 2 0.36 -37.09 10.98
C SER A 2 0.76 -36.67 9.58
N SER A 3 0.01 -35.71 9.03
CA SER A 3 0.19 -35.17 7.69
C SER A 3 1.45 -34.32 7.65
N ASN A 4 2.50 -34.83 7.03
CA ASN A 4 3.74 -34.14 6.78
C ASN A 4 3.52 -33.17 5.59
N ILE A 5 3.34 -31.88 5.88
CA ILE A 5 3.27 -30.83 4.85
C ILE A 5 4.70 -30.59 4.36
N GLY A 6 5.04 -31.23 3.24
CA GLY A 6 6.29 -30.98 2.53
C GLY A 6 6.31 -29.54 2.01
N ILE A 7 7.10 -28.69 2.67
CA ILE A 7 7.49 -27.37 2.17
C ILE A 7 8.46 -27.64 1.01
N ASN A 8 7.92 -27.76 -0.19
CA ASN A 8 8.68 -27.81 -1.43
C ASN A 8 9.24 -26.40 -1.71
N SER A 9 10.36 -26.08 -1.08
CA SER A 9 11.09 -24.83 -1.30
C SER A 9 12.04 -25.05 -2.47
N ASN A 10 11.52 -24.77 -3.67
CA ASN A 10 12.29 -24.58 -4.88
C ASN A 10 13.24 -23.38 -4.65
N SER A 11 14.41 -23.68 -4.10
CA SER A 11 15.38 -22.71 -3.57
C SER A 11 16.14 -22.06 -4.72
N ARG A 12 15.49 -21.08 -5.35
CA ARG A 12 16.13 -20.24 -6.36
C ARG A 12 17.36 -19.57 -5.75
N LEU A 13 18.53 -19.84 -6.32
CA LEU A 13 19.73 -19.09 -6.00
C LEU A 13 19.57 -17.67 -6.54
N PHE A 14 19.92 -16.67 -5.74
CA PHE A 14 20.04 -15.29 -6.20
C PHE A 14 21.29 -14.64 -5.59
N VAL A 15 21.82 -13.63 -6.28
CA VAL A 15 22.97 -12.85 -5.82
C VAL A 15 22.45 -11.59 -5.13
N CYS A 16 22.85 -11.37 -3.88
CA CYS A 16 22.44 -10.17 -3.14
C CYS A 16 23.11 -8.92 -3.74
N TYR A 17 22.31 -7.92 -4.13
CA TYR A 17 22.79 -6.64 -4.69
C TYR A 17 23.74 -5.86 -3.77
N PHE A 18 23.62 -6.03 -2.45
CA PHE A 18 24.39 -5.24 -1.47
C PHE A 18 25.72 -5.89 -1.08
N CYS A 19 25.78 -7.23 -1.04
CA CYS A 19 26.99 -7.95 -0.62
C CYS A 19 27.60 -8.84 -1.69
N ASN A 20 26.99 -8.92 -2.88
CA ASN A 20 27.41 -9.75 -4.02
C ASN A 20 27.66 -11.23 -3.69
N ARG A 21 27.00 -11.76 -2.65
CA ARG A 21 27.08 -13.18 -2.28
C ARG A 21 25.90 -13.95 -2.84
N GLU A 22 26.17 -15.16 -3.29
CA GLU A 22 25.16 -16.13 -3.71
C GLU A 22 24.45 -16.71 -2.48
N ILE A 23 23.14 -16.51 -2.40
CA ILE A 23 22.30 -16.96 -1.29
C ILE A 23 21.44 -18.13 -1.76
N LYS A 24 21.46 -19.24 -1.01
CA LYS A 24 20.65 -20.44 -1.28
C LYS A 24 19.61 -20.62 -0.18
N GLY A 25 18.36 -20.89 -0.56
CA GLY A 25 17.30 -21.26 0.38
C GLY A 25 16.68 -20.11 1.18
N GLU A 26 17.01 -18.85 0.85
CA GLU A 26 16.40 -17.64 1.43
C GLU A 26 15.70 -16.83 0.32
N THR A 27 14.77 -15.95 0.70
CA THR A 27 14.19 -14.98 -0.24
C THR A 27 15.02 -13.69 -0.28
N GLU A 28 14.98 -12.97 -1.40
CA GLU A 28 15.68 -11.68 -1.55
C GLU A 28 15.29 -10.68 -0.46
N LEU A 29 14.00 -10.62 -0.10
CA LEU A 29 13.48 -9.78 0.98
C LEU A 29 13.96 -10.23 2.36
N GLY A 30 14.04 -11.54 2.61
CA GLY A 30 14.56 -12.09 3.86
C GLY A 30 16.03 -11.73 4.08
N HIS A 31 16.85 -11.95 3.05
CA HIS A 31 18.28 -11.66 3.12
C HIS A 31 18.56 -10.15 3.23
N THR A 32 17.90 -9.30 2.43
CA THR A 32 18.10 -7.84 2.49
C THR A 32 17.72 -7.25 3.85
N ALA A 33 16.76 -7.85 4.56
CA ALA A 33 16.40 -7.44 5.92
C ALA A 33 17.52 -7.68 6.95
N VAL A 34 18.42 -8.64 6.72
CA VAL A 34 19.52 -9.01 7.63
C VAL A 34 20.93 -8.73 7.07
N CYS A 35 21.03 -8.34 5.80
CA CYS A 35 22.32 -8.15 5.13
C CYS A 35 23.14 -7.04 5.79
N GLY A 36 24.37 -7.40 6.23
CA GLY A 36 25.30 -6.48 6.89
C GLY A 36 25.78 -5.33 5.99
N SER A 37 25.74 -5.50 4.67
CA SER A 37 26.19 -4.50 3.69
C SER A 37 25.12 -3.45 3.35
N VAL A 38 23.89 -3.63 3.84
CA VAL A 38 22.82 -2.64 3.63
C VAL A 38 23.12 -1.38 4.43
N LEU A 39 23.11 -0.24 3.75
CA LEU A 39 23.29 1.07 4.37
C LEU A 39 22.05 1.45 5.19
N ILE A 40 22.24 1.72 6.47
CA ILE A 40 21.18 2.23 7.34
C ILE A 40 21.56 3.61 7.87
N PRO A 41 20.57 4.49 8.11
CA PRO A 41 20.84 5.80 8.70
C PRO A 41 21.37 5.63 10.13
N CYS A 42 22.36 6.44 10.51
CA CYS A 42 22.90 6.43 11.85
C CYS A 42 21.81 6.69 12.91
N PRO A 43 21.72 5.88 13.98
CA PRO A 43 20.71 6.06 15.04
C PRO A 43 20.87 7.37 15.81
N ASN A 44 22.08 7.94 15.82
CA ASN A 44 22.36 9.26 16.40
C ASN A 44 22.00 10.41 15.45
N LYS A 45 21.37 10.13 14.29
CA LYS A 45 20.91 11.13 13.31
C LYS A 45 21.98 12.14 12.88
N CYS A 46 23.24 11.69 12.72
CA CYS A 46 24.33 12.54 12.23
C CYS A 46 24.30 12.80 10.72
N GLY A 47 23.31 12.28 9.99
CA GLY A 47 23.18 12.42 8.54
C GLY A 47 24.00 11.42 7.70
N VAL A 48 24.82 10.58 8.34
CA VAL A 48 25.64 9.56 7.64
C VAL A 48 24.88 8.23 7.55
N TYR A 49 24.95 7.60 6.37
CA TYR A 49 24.52 6.23 6.13
C TYR A 49 25.72 5.29 6.25
N THR A 50 25.58 4.22 7.01
CA THR A 50 26.67 3.27 7.30
C THR A 50 26.18 1.85 7.08
N PRO A 51 27.02 0.93 6.57
CA PRO A 51 26.65 -0.48 6.46
C PRO A 51 26.22 -1.01 7.82
N ARG A 52 25.16 -1.82 7.86
CA ARG A 52 24.60 -2.38 9.10
C ARG A 52 25.66 -3.05 9.99
N SER A 53 26.67 -3.71 9.41
CA SER A 53 27.79 -4.29 10.16
C SER A 53 28.63 -3.27 10.93
N ASP A 54 28.75 -2.06 10.39
CA ASP A 54 29.69 -1.03 10.84
C ASP A 54 28.98 0.08 11.63
N VAL A 55 27.68 -0.04 11.86
CA VAL A 55 26.90 0.92 12.65
C VAL A 55 27.43 1.04 14.07
N ALA A 56 27.84 -0.09 14.69
CA ALA A 56 28.37 -0.09 16.04
C ALA A 56 29.72 0.67 16.15
N SER A 57 30.62 0.45 15.18
CA SER A 57 31.91 1.14 15.12
C SER A 57 31.75 2.63 14.79
N HIS A 58 30.82 2.97 13.88
CA HIS A 58 30.44 4.35 13.60
C HIS A 58 29.84 5.05 14.84
N CYS A 59 28.92 4.40 15.57
CA CYS A 59 28.28 5.00 16.75
C CYS A 59 29.28 5.40 17.84
N GLN A 60 30.40 4.67 17.99
CA GLN A 60 31.45 5.02 18.95
C GLN A 60 32.20 6.31 18.57
N LYS A 61 32.36 6.56 17.27
CA LYS A 61 33.10 7.69 16.68
C LYS A 61 32.17 8.78 16.12
N CYS A 62 30.87 8.65 16.33
CA CYS A 62 29.87 9.52 15.74
C CYS A 62 30.01 10.96 16.28
N PRO A 63 29.98 12.00 15.43
CA PRO A 63 30.08 13.39 15.87
C PRO A 63 28.87 13.81 16.73
N ASN A 64 27.71 13.17 16.55
CA ASN A 64 26.51 13.41 17.35
C ASN A 64 26.31 12.37 18.47
N LYS A 65 27.38 12.05 19.20
CA LYS A 65 27.33 11.04 20.27
C LYS A 65 26.39 11.50 21.39
N MET A 66 25.12 11.12 21.33
CA MET A 66 24.23 11.23 22.49
C MET A 66 24.77 10.30 23.58
N THR A 67 25.42 10.88 24.59
CA THR A 67 25.71 10.19 25.85
C THR A 67 24.39 9.70 26.42
N LYS A 68 24.12 8.40 26.30
CA LYS A 68 22.99 7.74 26.96
C LYS A 68 23.10 8.01 28.47
N ARG A 69 22.33 8.99 28.97
CA ARG A 69 21.97 9.07 30.39
C ARG A 69 21.21 7.78 30.69
N LYS A 70 21.79 6.94 31.54
CA LYS A 70 21.10 5.80 32.15
C LYS A 70 19.96 6.36 33.02
N ASN A 71 18.75 6.45 32.48
CA ASN A 71 17.56 6.57 33.31
C ASN A 71 17.20 5.17 33.79
N LEU A 72 17.57 4.93 35.03
CA LEU A 72 17.10 3.83 35.86
C LEU A 72 15.59 4.04 36.05
N MET A 73 14.77 3.16 35.46
CA MET A 73 13.40 3.01 35.91
C MET A 73 13.44 2.31 37.27
N GLN A 74 12.90 2.97 38.30
CA GLN A 74 12.33 2.26 39.43
C GLN A 74 10.95 2.85 39.71
N SER A 75 9.99 1.99 39.43
CA SER A 75 8.58 1.98 39.78
C SER A 75 8.22 2.66 41.10
N SER A 76 7.14 3.45 41.05
CA SER A 76 6.12 3.44 42.10
C SER A 76 4.77 3.59 41.41
N LEU A 77 3.98 2.52 41.42
CA LEU A 77 2.53 2.64 41.33
C LEU A 77 2.06 3.55 42.47
N ASN A 78 1.06 4.36 42.21
CA ASN A 78 -0.10 4.45 43.08
C ASN A 78 -1.29 5.00 42.27
N SER A 79 -2.36 4.21 42.35
CA SER A 79 -3.70 4.44 41.84
C SER A 79 -4.22 5.83 42.18
N SER A 80 -5.03 6.40 41.29
CA SER A 80 -6.46 6.59 41.54
C SER A 80 -7.17 7.07 40.28
N THR A 81 -8.07 6.21 39.80
CA THR A 81 -9.29 6.51 39.04
C THR A 81 -9.99 7.76 39.55
N ILE A 82 -10.23 8.77 38.69
CA ILE A 82 -11.36 9.69 38.83
C ILE A 82 -11.97 9.96 37.45
N SER A 83 -13.28 9.82 37.44
CA SER A 83 -14.27 9.87 36.38
C SER A 83 -14.45 11.26 35.75
N ILE A 84 -14.99 11.22 34.53
CA ILE A 84 -15.56 12.33 33.75
C ILE A 84 -16.71 12.98 34.54
N PRO A 85 -16.92 14.30 34.38
CA PRO A 85 -18.25 14.74 33.97
C PRO A 85 -18.25 15.77 32.84
N ASP A 86 -19.41 15.75 32.19
CA ASP A 86 -19.85 16.45 31.00
C ASP A 86 -19.86 17.98 31.07
N ALA A 87 -20.03 18.52 29.86
CA ALA A 87 -20.32 19.90 29.51
C ALA A 87 -21.50 20.51 30.29
N ASN A 88 -21.36 21.79 30.65
CA ASN A 88 -22.04 22.93 30.03
C ASN A 88 -22.17 24.07 31.06
N SER A 89 -21.76 25.29 30.67
CA SER A 89 -22.29 26.60 31.10
C SER A 89 -21.20 27.68 31.11
N ASN A 90 -21.22 28.49 30.06
CA ASN A 90 -21.05 29.95 30.06
C ASN A 90 -20.10 30.56 31.10
N ASN A 91 -18.91 30.98 30.65
CA ASN A 91 -18.51 32.37 30.87
C ASN A 91 -17.43 32.81 29.88
N SER A 92 -17.76 33.78 29.04
CA SER A 92 -16.78 34.53 28.26
C SER A 92 -15.98 35.43 29.21
N GLN A 93 -14.73 35.05 29.49
CA GLN A 93 -13.78 35.99 30.08
C GLN A 93 -12.41 35.70 29.50
N TRP A 94 -12.16 36.30 28.33
CA TRP A 94 -10.82 36.35 27.75
C TRP A 94 -9.98 37.28 28.62
N SER A 95 -9.24 36.65 29.51
CA SER A 95 -8.19 37.26 30.30
C SER A 95 -7.05 37.70 29.38
N THR A 96 -7.02 38.99 29.08
CA THR A 96 -5.81 39.68 28.61
C THR A 96 -4.76 39.63 29.73
N SER A 97 -3.88 38.63 29.66
CA SER A 97 -2.64 38.60 30.43
C SER A 97 -1.68 39.64 29.87
N VAL A 98 -1.77 40.86 30.40
CA VAL A 98 -0.72 41.88 30.27
C VAL A 98 0.57 41.32 30.89
N PRO A 99 1.74 41.40 30.22
CA PRO A 99 3.00 40.92 30.79
C PRO A 99 3.33 41.65 32.09
N LYS A 100 3.66 40.90 33.14
CA LYS A 100 4.03 41.38 34.49
C LYS A 100 5.29 42.27 34.53
N THR A 101 5.84 42.69 33.39
CA THR A 101 7.00 43.56 33.27
C THR A 101 6.67 45.05 33.34
N ASP A 102 5.45 45.45 32.96
CA ASP A 102 5.08 46.87 32.90
C ASP A 102 4.91 47.51 34.29
N ILE A 103 4.47 46.73 35.29
CA ILE A 103 4.25 47.23 36.66
C ILE A 103 5.58 47.50 37.38
N ALA A 104 6.61 46.67 37.13
CA ALA A 104 7.92 46.82 37.74
C ALA A 104 8.66 48.06 37.18
N ILE A 105 8.58 48.26 35.86
CA ILE A 105 9.22 49.40 35.19
C ILE A 105 8.54 50.72 35.61
N VAL A 106 7.20 50.75 35.68
CA VAL A 106 6.46 51.94 36.14
C VAL A 106 6.76 52.26 37.62
N GLY A 107 6.96 51.23 38.46
CA GLY A 107 7.36 51.39 39.86
C GLY A 107 8.75 52.02 40.01
N GLU A 108 9.73 51.58 39.21
CA GLU A 108 11.08 52.15 39.22
C GLU A 108 11.11 53.58 38.65
N LEU A 109 10.32 53.86 37.63
CA LEU A 109 10.23 55.20 37.02
C LEU A 109 9.64 56.23 38.00
N LYS A 110 8.64 55.82 38.80
CA LYS A 110 8.04 56.66 39.85
C LYS A 110 9.00 56.86 41.04
N SER A 111 9.80 55.86 41.37
CA SER A 111 10.89 55.94 42.36
C SER A 111 11.98 56.93 41.91
N LEU A 112 12.40 56.85 40.65
CA LEU A 112 13.37 57.78 40.07
C LEU A 112 12.84 59.21 40.00
N GLN A 113 11.57 59.40 39.63
CA GLN A 113 10.94 60.72 39.59
C GLN A 113 10.87 61.37 40.98
N ASN A 114 10.58 60.60 42.03
CA ASN A 114 10.63 61.12 43.40
C ASN A 114 12.05 61.49 43.84
N ARG A 115 13.07 60.72 43.43
CA ARG A 115 14.48 61.03 43.71
C ARG A 115 14.94 62.29 42.97
N CYS A 116 14.49 62.51 41.73
CA CYS A 116 14.76 63.75 41.00
C CYS A 116 14.12 64.97 41.67
N SER A 117 12.88 64.85 42.16
CA SER A 117 12.20 65.94 42.87
C SER A 117 12.90 66.33 44.19
N ILE A 118 13.46 65.35 44.91
CA ILE A 118 14.29 65.60 46.11
C ILE A 118 15.58 66.37 45.75
N VAL A 119 16.22 66.01 44.63
CA VAL A 119 17.42 66.71 44.15
C VAL A 119 17.10 68.14 43.69
N GLU A 120 15.96 68.36 43.02
CA GLU A 120 15.48 69.69 42.64
C GLU A 120 15.19 70.57 43.86
N GLN A 121 14.58 70.02 44.92
CA GLN A 121 14.41 70.75 46.19
C GLN A 121 15.75 71.09 46.84
N TYR A 122 16.74 70.20 46.79
CA TYR A 122 18.08 70.47 47.31
C TYR A 122 18.82 71.56 46.53
N LEU A 123 18.69 71.57 45.20
CA LEU A 123 19.25 72.62 44.34
C LEU A 123 18.58 73.98 44.57
N ASN A 124 17.26 73.99 44.79
CA ASN A 124 16.54 75.23 45.12
C ASN A 124 17.00 75.78 46.48
N ASN A 125 17.20 74.92 47.48
CA ASN A 125 17.73 75.33 48.80
C ASN A 125 19.17 75.84 48.74
N LEU A 126 20.02 75.30 47.85
CA LEU A 126 21.36 75.82 47.59
C LEU A 126 21.33 77.19 46.89
N SER A 127 20.36 77.45 46.02
CA SER A 127 20.20 78.77 45.37
C SER A 127 19.84 79.89 46.36
N ILE A 128 19.13 79.55 47.44
CA ILE A 128 18.74 80.49 48.50
C ILE A 128 19.92 80.80 49.43
N PHE A 129 20.84 79.86 49.64
CA PHE A 129 22.05 80.06 50.45
C PHE A 129 23.13 80.92 49.76
N ASN A 130 23.06 81.07 48.43
CA ASN A 130 24.15 81.66 47.65
C ASN A 130 24.07 83.19 47.46
N LYS A 131 23.21 83.89 48.21
CA LYS A 131 23.18 85.37 48.21
C LYS A 131 24.07 86.02 49.27
N ASN A 132 24.59 85.26 50.24
CA ASN A 132 25.40 85.80 51.34
C ASN A 132 26.64 84.95 51.65
N LYS A 133 27.70 85.01 50.82
CA LYS A 133 29.10 84.84 51.25
C LYS A 133 30.10 85.10 50.11
N THR A 134 30.79 86.22 50.18
CA THR A 134 32.06 86.45 49.47
C THR A 134 33.22 85.97 50.34
N PHE A 135 33.53 84.67 50.30
CA PHE A 135 34.83 84.10 50.70
C PHE A 135 34.83 82.62 50.30
N VAL A 136 35.51 82.27 49.20
CA VAL A 136 35.59 80.87 48.74
C VAL A 136 36.69 80.17 49.53
N ASP A 137 36.29 79.36 50.51
CA ASP A 137 37.20 78.41 51.17
C ASP A 137 37.55 77.33 50.14
N SER A 138 38.84 77.17 49.82
CA SER A 138 39.36 76.21 48.81
C SER A 138 38.78 74.80 48.99
N LYS A 139 38.46 74.44 50.24
CA LYS A 139 37.87 73.14 50.62
C LYS A 139 36.45 72.92 50.10
N GLU A 140 35.67 73.99 49.87
CA GLU A 140 34.32 73.88 49.31
C GLU A 140 34.34 73.65 47.80
N VAL A 141 35.31 74.25 47.09
CA VAL A 141 35.54 73.98 45.66
C VAL A 141 35.99 72.54 45.44
N ASP A 142 36.91 72.03 46.26
CA ASP A 142 37.33 70.63 46.20
C ASP A 142 36.18 69.65 46.48
N ARG A 143 35.29 70.00 47.42
CA ARG A 143 34.08 69.22 47.71
C ARG A 143 33.14 69.18 46.50
N LEU A 144 32.95 70.31 45.81
CA LEU A 144 32.13 70.37 44.60
C LEU A 144 32.74 69.58 43.45
N ILE A 145 34.06 69.60 43.28
CA ILE A 145 34.75 68.79 42.26
C ILE A 145 34.56 67.30 42.50
N ILE A 146 34.67 66.84 43.76
CA ILE A 146 34.41 65.44 44.11
C ILE A 146 32.94 65.07 43.86
N GLN A 147 32.00 65.95 44.21
CA GLN A 147 30.59 65.73 43.93
C GLN A 147 30.31 65.66 42.42
N MET A 148 30.95 66.51 41.60
CA MET A 148 30.82 66.45 40.14
C MET A 148 31.37 65.13 39.59
N ARG A 149 32.52 64.63 40.08
CA ARG A 149 33.06 63.33 39.66
C ARG A 149 32.11 62.18 39.98
N ILE A 150 31.53 62.17 41.19
CA ILE A 150 30.53 61.17 41.57
C ILE A 150 29.31 61.25 40.64
N LEU A 151 28.84 62.46 40.31
CA LEU A 151 27.72 62.64 39.38
C LEU A 151 28.05 62.16 37.96
N GLU A 152 29.29 62.34 37.50
CA GLU A 152 29.75 61.81 36.21
C GLU A 152 29.80 60.28 36.20
N GLU A 153 30.33 59.65 37.25
CA GLU A 153 30.31 58.20 37.40
C GLU A 153 28.88 57.65 37.43
N TRP A 154 27.97 58.32 38.14
CA TRP A 154 26.55 57.98 38.15
C TRP A 154 25.90 58.12 36.77
N ARG A 155 26.20 59.21 36.05
CA ARG A 155 25.74 59.43 34.68
C ARG A 155 26.20 58.31 33.77
N ASP A 156 27.46 57.91 33.86
CA ASP A 156 28.03 56.88 32.99
C ASP A 156 27.45 55.49 33.31
N ILE A 157 27.21 55.17 34.59
CA ILE A 157 26.49 53.96 35.01
C ILE A 157 25.05 53.94 34.47
N VAL A 158 24.33 55.07 34.56
CA VAL A 158 22.96 55.19 34.05
C VAL A 158 22.95 55.05 32.53
N ASN A 159 23.88 55.69 31.82
CA ASN A 159 24.01 55.57 30.37
C ASN A 159 24.29 54.13 29.93
N LEU A 160 25.18 53.42 30.63
CA LEU A 160 25.48 52.02 30.34
C LEU A 160 24.25 51.12 30.59
N LYS A 161 23.49 51.37 31.65
CA LYS A 161 22.22 50.66 31.91
C LYS A 161 21.18 50.97 30.84
N LEU A 162 21.03 52.22 30.43
CA LEU A 162 20.12 52.62 29.36
C LEU A 162 20.49 51.96 28.03
N GLU A 163 21.77 51.88 27.70
CA GLU A 163 22.23 51.24 26.48
C GLU A 163 22.01 49.72 26.51
N ASN A 164 22.22 49.07 27.66
CA ASN A 164 21.88 47.66 27.84
C ASN A 164 20.37 47.42 27.67
N ILE A 165 19.51 48.26 28.26
CA ILE A 165 18.06 48.16 28.09
C ILE A 165 17.67 48.36 26.61
N ARG A 166 18.27 49.31 25.90
CA ARG A 166 18.05 49.51 24.46
C ARG A 166 18.41 48.27 23.66
N GLN A 167 19.58 47.68 23.90
CA GLN A 167 20.01 46.45 23.25
C GLN A 167 19.04 45.29 23.54
N GLN A 168 18.56 45.16 24.78
CA GLN A 168 17.56 44.16 25.15
C GLN A 168 16.23 44.37 24.42
N ILE A 169 15.77 45.61 24.28
CA ILE A 169 14.55 45.94 23.52
C ILE A 169 14.71 45.53 22.05
N THR A 170 15.82 45.88 21.41
CA THR A 170 16.08 45.51 20.01
C THR A 170 16.14 43.99 19.83
N GLN A 171 16.76 43.26 20.76
CA GLN A 171 16.77 41.79 20.74
C GLN A 171 15.36 41.22 20.89
N GLN A 172 14.53 41.77 21.78
CA GLN A 172 13.14 41.35 21.96
C GLN A 172 12.30 41.61 20.70
N GLU A 173 12.50 42.73 20.02
CA GLU A 173 11.82 43.03 18.75
C GLU A 173 12.20 42.04 17.65
N LEU A 174 13.47 41.65 17.58
CA LEU A 174 13.95 40.66 16.62
C LEU A 174 13.33 39.27 16.89
N ILE A 175 13.34 38.82 18.15
CA ILE A 175 12.66 37.58 18.57
C ILE A 175 11.16 37.64 18.26
N LYS A 176 10.52 38.78 18.49
CA LYS A 176 9.09 38.98 18.18
C LYS A 176 8.80 38.90 16.68
N SER A 177 9.69 39.43 15.84
CA SER A 177 9.58 39.30 14.38
C SER A 177 9.74 37.85 13.94
N GLU A 178 10.78 37.16 14.42
CA GLU A 178 11.02 35.75 14.07
C GLU A 178 9.89 34.83 14.52
N THR A 179 9.36 35.04 15.74
CA THR A 179 8.21 34.28 16.23
C THR A 179 6.96 34.53 15.39
N LYS A 180 6.70 35.78 14.97
CA LYS A 180 5.60 36.10 14.06
C LYS A 180 5.74 35.39 12.72
N ASP A 181 6.94 35.35 12.15
CA ASP A 181 7.20 34.64 10.90
C ASP A 181 7.01 33.14 11.06
N ASN A 182 7.48 32.55 12.16
CA ASN A 182 7.27 31.14 12.48
C ASN A 182 5.78 30.81 12.67
N TRP A 183 5.01 31.70 13.31
CA TRP A 183 3.55 31.56 13.42
C TRP A 183 2.87 31.59 12.06
N SER A 184 3.31 32.45 11.14
CA SER A 184 2.76 32.50 9.78
C SER A 184 3.05 31.21 9.00
N LYS A 185 4.26 30.65 9.11
CA LYS A 185 4.65 29.37 8.50
C LYS A 185 3.84 28.22 9.07
N LEU A 186 3.68 28.16 10.40
CA LEU A 186 2.86 27.15 11.05
C LEU A 186 1.41 27.19 10.55
N ARG A 187 0.84 28.40 10.41
CA ARG A 187 -0.50 28.57 9.85
C ARG A 187 -0.59 28.07 8.41
N GLN A 188 0.42 28.32 7.58
CA GLN A 188 0.47 27.79 6.22
C GLN A 188 0.50 26.25 6.21
N TYR A 189 1.31 25.63 7.08
CA TYR A 189 1.34 24.17 7.19
C TYR A 189 0.01 23.59 7.66
N LEU A 190 -0.69 24.25 8.58
CA LEU A 190 -2.03 23.83 9.01
C LEU A 190 -3.03 23.84 7.84
N LEU A 191 -3.01 24.86 6.99
CA LEU A 191 -3.87 24.90 5.80
C LEU A 191 -3.57 23.76 4.82
N VAL A 192 -2.29 23.43 4.61
CA VAL A 192 -1.90 22.27 3.79
C VAL A 192 -2.40 20.97 4.43
N PHE A 193 -2.32 20.85 5.75
CA PHE A 193 -2.81 19.67 6.46
C PHE A 193 -4.33 19.52 6.38
N GLU A 194 -5.09 20.63 6.44
CA GLU A 194 -6.53 20.63 6.23
C GLU A 194 -6.90 20.19 4.80
N LYS A 195 -6.18 20.71 3.80
CA LYS A 195 -6.36 20.26 2.41
C LYS A 195 -6.06 18.76 2.29
N PHE A 196 -4.95 18.30 2.86
CA PHE A 196 -4.58 16.89 2.86
C PHE A 196 -5.66 16.01 3.51
N LYS A 197 -6.26 16.46 4.63
CA LYS A 197 -7.37 15.77 5.28
C LYS A 197 -8.58 15.61 4.34
N ILE A 198 -8.92 16.65 3.58
CA ILE A 198 -10.00 16.61 2.59
C ILE A 198 -9.64 15.62 1.47
N ASP A 199 -8.42 15.68 0.94
CA ASP A 199 -7.96 14.78 -0.13
C ASP A 199 -8.00 13.31 0.32
N VAL A 200 -7.57 13.01 1.54
CA VAL A 200 -7.66 11.67 2.13
C VAL A 200 -9.12 11.20 2.24
N SER A 201 -10.04 12.09 2.62
CA SER A 201 -11.47 11.78 2.66
C SER A 201 -12.03 11.44 1.27
N ASN A 202 -11.65 12.22 0.26
CA ASN A 202 -12.08 12.00 -1.13
C ASN A 202 -11.54 10.68 -1.69
N ILE A 203 -10.27 10.36 -1.40
CA ILE A 203 -9.66 9.08 -1.78
C ILE A 203 -10.39 7.92 -1.10
N LYS A 204 -10.70 8.04 0.20
CA LYS A 204 -11.45 7.01 0.94
C LYS A 204 -12.83 6.75 0.33
N GLU A 205 -13.55 7.81 -0.02
CA GLU A 205 -14.86 7.68 -0.67
C GLU A 205 -14.75 7.02 -2.05
N THR A 206 -13.76 7.42 -2.84
CA THR A 206 -13.50 6.85 -4.16
C THR A 206 -13.18 5.36 -4.08
N ILE A 207 -12.31 4.96 -3.15
CA ILE A 207 -11.99 3.54 -2.91
C ILE A 207 -13.23 2.77 -2.49
N SER A 208 -14.06 3.33 -1.61
CA SER A 208 -15.28 2.67 -1.15
C SER A 208 -16.30 2.48 -2.30
N ARG A 209 -16.43 3.48 -3.17
CA ARG A 209 -17.28 3.40 -4.37
C ARG A 209 -16.77 2.33 -5.33
N GLU A 210 -15.47 2.30 -5.60
CA GLU A 210 -14.85 1.32 -6.50
C GLU A 210 -14.97 -0.11 -5.96
N GLN A 211 -14.77 -0.30 -4.66
CA GLN A 211 -14.97 -1.60 -4.01
C GLN A 211 -16.41 -2.11 -4.16
N ASN A 212 -17.40 -1.21 -4.07
CA ASN A 212 -18.79 -1.58 -4.25
C ASN A 212 -19.11 -1.93 -5.71
N LEU A 213 -18.59 -1.16 -6.67
CA LEU A 213 -18.74 -1.48 -8.10
C LEU A 213 -18.09 -2.83 -8.43
N ASN A 214 -16.89 -3.09 -7.93
CA ASN A 214 -16.19 -4.35 -8.18
C ASN A 214 -16.96 -5.55 -7.58
N LYS A 215 -17.55 -5.39 -6.38
CA LYS A 215 -18.44 -6.42 -5.80
C LYS A 215 -19.67 -6.70 -6.68
N GLN A 216 -20.30 -5.64 -7.21
CA GLN A 216 -21.44 -5.78 -8.11
C GLN A 216 -21.06 -6.48 -9.42
N GLN A 217 -19.95 -6.08 -10.04
CA GLN A 217 -19.44 -6.71 -11.26
C GLN A 217 -19.11 -8.19 -11.04
N TYR A 218 -18.48 -8.53 -9.91
CA TYR A 218 -18.18 -9.91 -9.57
C TYR A 218 -19.46 -10.75 -9.37
N ALA A 219 -20.47 -10.17 -8.71
CA ALA A 219 -21.78 -10.83 -8.56
C ALA A 219 -22.47 -11.06 -9.91
N GLU A 220 -22.49 -10.06 -10.78
CA GLU A 220 -23.06 -10.15 -12.13
C GLU A 220 -22.32 -11.19 -12.98
N TRP A 221 -20.99 -11.21 -12.93
CA TRP A 221 -20.18 -12.16 -13.67
C TRP A 221 -20.42 -13.60 -13.19
N ASN A 222 -20.50 -13.81 -11.88
CA ASN A 222 -20.85 -15.13 -11.33
C ASN A 222 -22.25 -15.58 -11.73
N GLN A 223 -23.22 -14.66 -11.78
CA GLN A 223 -24.57 -14.97 -12.27
C GLN A 223 -24.53 -15.39 -13.73
N LYS A 224 -23.85 -14.63 -14.60
CA LYS A 224 -23.67 -14.96 -16.02
C LYS A 224 -22.97 -16.31 -16.21
N LEU A 225 -21.92 -16.58 -15.45
CA LEU A 225 -21.20 -17.85 -15.50
C LEU A 225 -22.09 -19.03 -15.06
N THR A 226 -22.90 -18.83 -14.01
CA THR A 226 -23.85 -19.84 -13.53
C THR A 226 -24.94 -20.12 -14.57
N SER A 227 -25.50 -19.09 -15.20
CA SER A 227 -26.47 -19.24 -16.29
C SER A 227 -25.87 -19.94 -17.51
N LEU A 228 -24.62 -19.61 -17.88
CA LEU A 228 -23.92 -20.29 -18.97
C LEU A 228 -23.71 -21.78 -18.65
N LYS A 229 -23.26 -22.09 -17.43
CA LYS A 229 -23.09 -23.47 -16.97
C LYS A 229 -24.41 -24.25 -17.07
N GLN A 230 -25.51 -23.68 -16.58
CA GLN A 230 -26.82 -24.30 -16.67
C GLN A 230 -27.23 -24.59 -18.12
N ASN A 231 -27.06 -23.63 -19.03
CA ASN A 231 -27.36 -23.84 -20.45
C ASN A 231 -26.48 -24.96 -21.05
N MET A 232 -25.19 -25.02 -20.71
CA MET A 232 -24.32 -26.11 -21.17
C MET A 232 -24.75 -27.47 -20.63
N ASP A 233 -25.17 -27.54 -19.37
CA ASP A 233 -25.69 -28.78 -18.76
C ASP A 233 -27.00 -29.21 -19.46
N GLU A 234 -27.89 -28.26 -19.78
CA GLU A 234 -29.12 -28.50 -20.55
C GLU A 234 -28.83 -29.01 -21.97
N GLN A 235 -27.91 -28.37 -22.70
CA GLN A 235 -27.50 -28.82 -24.05
C GLN A 235 -26.85 -30.20 -24.02
N THR A 236 -26.02 -30.48 -23.01
CA THR A 236 -25.38 -31.79 -22.85
C THR A 236 -26.43 -32.88 -22.59
N SER A 237 -27.42 -32.61 -21.75
CA SER A 237 -28.55 -33.51 -21.50
C SER A 237 -29.36 -33.78 -22.77
N LEU A 238 -29.65 -32.73 -23.55
CA LEU A 238 -30.35 -32.85 -24.83
C LEU A 238 -29.57 -33.73 -25.81
N LEU A 239 -28.27 -33.46 -26.01
CA LEU A 239 -27.41 -34.26 -26.87
C LEU A 239 -27.36 -35.73 -26.44
N MET A 240 -27.23 -35.99 -25.13
CA MET A 240 -27.26 -37.35 -24.60
C MET A 240 -28.59 -38.06 -24.89
N SER A 241 -29.72 -37.35 -24.83
CA SER A 241 -31.02 -37.92 -25.17
C SER A 241 -31.13 -38.27 -26.66
N LEU A 242 -30.63 -37.41 -27.54
CA LEU A 242 -30.61 -37.63 -28.99
C LEU A 242 -29.68 -38.78 -29.37
N LEU A 243 -28.48 -38.85 -28.76
CA LEU A 243 -27.56 -39.94 -28.98
C LEU A 243 -28.16 -41.29 -28.58
N LYS A 244 -28.82 -41.36 -27.42
CA LYS A 244 -29.53 -42.58 -26.99
C LYS A 244 -30.67 -42.96 -27.95
N ALA A 245 -31.42 -41.99 -28.44
CA ALA A 245 -32.48 -42.25 -29.43
C ALA A 245 -31.90 -42.78 -30.75
N ASN A 246 -30.79 -42.20 -31.20
CA ASN A 246 -30.09 -42.65 -32.40
C ASN A 246 -29.50 -44.05 -32.23
N GLU A 247 -28.90 -44.35 -31.08
CA GLU A 247 -28.40 -45.69 -30.74
C GLU A 247 -29.51 -46.74 -30.79
N ALA A 248 -30.69 -46.42 -30.25
CA ALA A 248 -31.86 -47.29 -30.32
C ALA A 248 -32.35 -47.49 -31.78
N ASN A 249 -32.33 -46.43 -32.60
CA ASN A 249 -32.70 -46.52 -34.02
C ASN A 249 -31.70 -47.34 -34.83
N ILE A 250 -30.40 -47.15 -34.61
CA ILE A 250 -29.33 -47.95 -35.23
C ILE A 250 -29.51 -49.42 -34.84
N SER A 251 -29.76 -49.71 -33.57
CA SER A 251 -30.01 -51.08 -33.10
C SER A 251 -31.22 -51.72 -33.80
N LYS A 252 -32.31 -50.97 -33.99
CA LYS A 252 -33.48 -51.45 -34.75
C LYS A 252 -33.13 -51.75 -36.20
N ILE A 253 -32.41 -50.85 -36.87
CA ILE A 253 -31.97 -51.05 -38.26
C ILE A 253 -31.04 -52.27 -38.37
N MET A 254 -30.09 -52.43 -37.46
CA MET A 254 -29.21 -53.60 -37.42
C MET A 254 -30.01 -54.90 -37.27
N ASN A 255 -31.02 -54.93 -36.41
CA ASN A 255 -31.90 -56.09 -36.26
C ASN A 255 -32.66 -56.38 -37.57
N SER A 256 -33.25 -55.38 -38.21
CA SER A 256 -33.95 -55.56 -39.50
C SER A 256 -33.02 -56.03 -40.62
N ILE A 257 -31.76 -55.56 -40.67
CA ILE A 257 -30.76 -56.04 -41.63
C ILE A 257 -30.45 -57.52 -41.36
N SER A 258 -30.25 -57.90 -40.11
CA SER A 258 -30.00 -59.30 -39.71
C SER A 258 -31.18 -60.21 -40.06
N GLU A 259 -32.41 -59.74 -39.85
CA GLU A 259 -33.63 -60.45 -40.26
C GLU A 259 -33.71 -60.65 -41.78
N MET A 260 -33.33 -59.64 -42.57
CA MET A 260 -33.29 -59.71 -44.03
C MET A 260 -32.14 -60.56 -44.60
N GLN A 261 -31.06 -60.75 -43.83
CA GLN A 261 -29.90 -61.51 -44.28
C GLN A 261 -30.24 -63.00 -44.47
N LYS A 262 -31.02 -63.61 -43.56
CA LYS A 262 -31.44 -65.02 -43.65
C LYS A 262 -32.20 -65.38 -44.94
N PRO A 263 -33.30 -64.68 -45.31
CA PRO A 263 -34.01 -64.99 -46.55
C PRO A 263 -33.15 -64.73 -47.80
N LEU A 264 -32.21 -63.76 -47.73
CA LEU A 264 -31.26 -63.54 -48.83
C LEU A 264 -30.30 -64.72 -49.00
N GLU A 265 -29.75 -65.26 -47.91
CA GLU A 265 -28.90 -66.46 -47.92
C GLU A 265 -29.67 -67.70 -48.42
N GLU A 266 -30.95 -67.82 -48.03
CA GLU A 266 -31.83 -68.88 -48.52
C GLU A 266 -32.11 -68.76 -50.02
N LEU A 267 -32.41 -67.54 -50.51
CA LEU A 267 -32.60 -67.26 -51.94
C LEU A 267 -31.32 -67.54 -52.74
N SER A 268 -30.17 -67.12 -52.21
CA SER A 268 -28.85 -67.43 -52.80
C SER A 268 -28.64 -68.94 -52.93
N SER A 269 -28.95 -69.70 -51.88
CA SER A 269 -28.85 -71.17 -51.88
C SER A 269 -29.79 -71.82 -52.91
N LYS A 270 -31.04 -71.33 -53.01
CA LYS A 270 -32.01 -71.78 -54.03
C LYS A 270 -31.52 -71.47 -55.45
N PHE A 271 -30.95 -70.29 -55.66
CA PHE A 271 -30.39 -69.90 -56.95
C PHE A 271 -29.21 -70.79 -57.36
N ILE A 272 -28.32 -71.13 -56.41
CA ILE A 272 -27.22 -72.06 -56.65
C ILE A 272 -27.74 -73.45 -57.05
N ALA A 273 -28.75 -73.96 -56.35
CA ALA A 273 -29.38 -75.25 -56.68
C ALA A 273 -29.99 -75.23 -58.09
N LEU A 274 -30.76 -74.19 -58.41
CA LEU A 274 -31.40 -74.05 -59.73
C LEU A 274 -30.37 -73.93 -60.85
N ASN A 275 -29.24 -73.23 -60.62
CA ASN A 275 -28.13 -73.18 -61.57
C ASN A 275 -27.49 -74.57 -61.80
N PHE A 276 -27.41 -75.42 -60.78
CA PHE A 276 -26.96 -76.79 -60.94
C PHE A 276 -27.95 -77.62 -61.76
N ASP A 277 -29.25 -77.50 -61.48
CA ASP A 277 -30.31 -78.19 -62.23
C ASP A 277 -30.31 -77.78 -63.71
N VAL A 278 -30.18 -76.48 -64.00
CA VAL A 278 -30.10 -75.96 -65.39
C VAL A 278 -28.88 -76.54 -66.11
N LYS A 279 -27.71 -76.62 -65.45
CA LYS A 279 -26.52 -77.24 -66.03
C LYS A 279 -26.72 -78.74 -66.29
N ALA A 280 -27.38 -79.45 -65.38
CA ALA A 280 -27.70 -80.86 -65.54
C ALA A 280 -28.68 -81.08 -66.71
N LEU A 281 -29.76 -80.30 -66.79
CA LEU A 281 -30.71 -80.28 -67.91
C LEU A 281 -30.04 -79.98 -69.24
N THR A 282 -29.13 -79.00 -69.26
CA THR A 282 -28.36 -78.66 -70.46
C THR A 282 -27.55 -79.87 -70.94
N ARG A 283 -26.87 -80.58 -70.03
CA ARG A 283 -26.10 -81.78 -70.36
C ARG A 283 -27.00 -82.91 -70.87
N ILE A 284 -28.14 -83.17 -70.22
CA ILE A 284 -29.12 -84.18 -70.66
C ILE A 284 -29.65 -83.83 -72.06
N SER A 285 -29.94 -82.55 -72.32
CA SER A 285 -30.39 -82.07 -73.62
C SER A 285 -29.34 -82.32 -74.71
N THR A 286 -28.07 -81.98 -74.44
CA THR A 286 -26.96 -82.24 -75.36
C THR A 286 -26.82 -83.74 -75.66
N ASP A 287 -26.79 -84.59 -74.62
CA ASP A 287 -26.71 -86.05 -74.79
C ASP A 287 -27.90 -86.60 -75.60
N ALA A 288 -29.11 -86.05 -75.40
CA ALA A 288 -30.29 -86.45 -76.15
C ALA A 288 -30.21 -86.04 -77.63
N VAL A 289 -29.72 -84.83 -77.92
CA VAL A 289 -29.47 -84.37 -79.29
C VAL A 289 -28.44 -85.28 -79.98
N GLU A 290 -27.32 -85.60 -79.32
CA GLU A 290 -26.31 -86.51 -79.88
C GLU A 290 -26.89 -87.90 -80.19
N ARG A 291 -27.77 -88.43 -79.32
CA ARG A 291 -28.47 -89.70 -79.58
C ARG A 291 -29.43 -89.62 -80.76
N LEU A 292 -30.18 -88.53 -80.91
CA LEU A 292 -31.05 -88.31 -82.06
C LEU A 292 -30.24 -88.20 -83.35
N GLU A 293 -29.10 -87.50 -83.34
CA GLU A 293 -28.20 -87.42 -84.49
C GLU A 293 -27.60 -88.78 -84.86
N MET A 294 -27.27 -89.63 -83.88
CA MET A 294 -26.87 -91.03 -84.12
C MET A 294 -28.00 -91.83 -84.76
N GLN A 295 -29.21 -91.79 -84.19
CA GLN A 295 -30.37 -92.48 -84.73
C GLN A 295 -30.70 -92.03 -86.16
N GLN A 296 -30.61 -90.73 -86.44
CA GLN A 296 -30.85 -90.20 -87.78
C GLN A 296 -29.81 -90.70 -88.79
N ARG A 297 -28.53 -90.76 -88.40
CA ARG A 297 -27.47 -91.39 -89.21
C ARG A 297 -27.77 -92.86 -89.49
N ASP A 298 -28.23 -93.62 -88.50
CA ASP A 298 -28.60 -95.02 -88.65
C ASP A 298 -29.82 -95.20 -89.58
N PHE A 299 -30.86 -94.38 -89.42
CA PHE A 299 -32.02 -94.37 -90.33
C PHE A 299 -31.63 -94.04 -91.77
N ASP A 300 -30.78 -93.04 -91.98
CA ASP A 300 -30.27 -92.69 -93.30
C ASP A 300 -29.45 -93.84 -93.92
N ALA A 301 -28.69 -94.58 -93.12
CA ALA A 301 -27.97 -95.77 -93.55
C ALA A 301 -28.93 -96.92 -93.94
N ILE A 302 -29.95 -97.21 -93.13
CA ILE A 302 -31.00 -98.19 -93.43
C ILE A 302 -31.75 -97.82 -94.70
N LYS A 303 -32.14 -96.55 -94.85
CA LYS A 303 -32.81 -96.02 -96.05
C LYS A 303 -31.95 -96.21 -97.30
N LYS A 304 -30.63 -95.99 -97.23
CA LYS A 304 -29.71 -96.27 -98.34
C LYS A 304 -29.65 -97.76 -98.70
N ASN A 305 -29.77 -98.66 -97.73
CA ASN A 305 -29.77 -100.11 -97.97
C ASN A 305 -31.10 -100.62 -98.58
N LEU A 306 -32.24 -99.98 -98.28
CA LEU A 306 -33.56 -100.33 -98.83
C LEU A 306 -33.81 -99.84 -100.26
N ILE A 307 -33.01 -98.89 -100.76
CA ILE A 307 -33.16 -98.31 -102.11
C ILE A 307 -32.24 -99.04 -103.14
N LYS A 308 -31.52 -100.08 -102.73
CA LYS A 308 -30.82 -101.02 -103.61
C LYS A 308 -31.64 -102.28 -103.82
#